data_AF-A0AAE0EPK4-F1
#
_entry.id   AF-A0AAE0EPK4-F1
#
_cell.length_a   1.000
_cell.length_b   1.000
_cell.length_c   1.000
_cell.angle_alpha   90.00
_cell.angle_beta   90.00
_cell.angle_gamma   90.00
#
_symmetry.space_group_name_H-M   'P 1'
#
loop_
_entity.id
_entity.type
_entity.pdbx_description
1 polymer ?
#
loop_
_entity_poly.entity_id
_entity_poly.type
_entity_poly.pdbx_seq_one_letter_code
_entity_poly.pdbx_strand_id
1 'polypeptide(L)'
;MQCKEYSKAKTKGTPDLELADRRVQRTRQIIEYYDPAYYFIENPAGDALRGLHTREVMKGLPEPLVTTYCKYGTPYMKPTHIWTNAVLSVPLLRCTSSTPCPARAITGKHENTSQESVSASGSRGMGSAQAVYAIPRSLPHHLFCELKLGDRMSEESVAAVVDLISVLTAQEDEDAE
;
A
#
# COMPACT_ATOMS: atom_id res chain seq x y z
N MET A 1 3.56 -0.37 12.96
CA MET A 1 4.54 -1.10 12.13
C MET A 1 5.84 -0.29 12.07
N GLN A 2 7.03 -0.89 12.21
CA GLN A 2 8.32 -0.18 12.34
C GLN A 2 8.94 0.22 10.98
N CYS A 3 8.14 0.71 10.03
CA CYS A 3 8.65 1.21 8.73
C CYS A 3 9.63 2.38 8.86
N LYS A 4 9.74 2.99 10.06
CA LYS A 4 10.65 4.10 10.38
C LYS A 4 12.13 3.73 10.17
N GLU A 5 12.50 2.47 10.33
CA GLU A 5 13.89 2.01 10.17
C GLU A 5 14.37 2.15 8.71
N TYR A 6 13.46 2.01 7.74
CA TYR A 6 13.75 2.23 6.32
C TYR A 6 13.66 3.71 5.89
N SER A 7 13.12 4.58 6.74
CA SER A 7 12.83 5.96 6.37
C SER A 7 14.07 6.84 6.49
N LYS A 8 14.52 7.45 5.38
CA LYS A 8 15.58 8.48 5.34
C LYS A 8 15.47 9.53 6.45
N ALA A 9 14.25 9.89 6.83
CA ALA A 9 13.97 10.90 7.85
C ALA A 9 14.36 10.46 9.28
N LYS A 10 14.62 9.17 9.51
CA LYS A 10 15.23 8.71 10.76
C LYS A 10 16.67 9.20 10.82
N THR A 11 16.89 10.28 11.56
CA THR A 11 18.20 10.89 11.81
C THR A 11 18.73 10.63 13.23
N LYS A 12 17.86 10.18 14.13
CA LYS A 12 18.22 9.82 15.51
C LYS A 12 18.40 8.31 15.66
N GLY A 13 19.57 7.91 16.16
CA GLY A 13 19.94 6.52 16.38
C GLY A 13 20.25 5.74 15.09
N THR A 14 20.99 4.65 15.24
CA THR A 14 21.27 3.72 14.13
C THR A 14 19.98 3.01 13.72
N PRO A 15 19.66 2.94 12.41
CA PRO A 15 18.55 2.12 11.95
C PRO A 15 18.76 0.63 12.26
N ASP A 16 17.78 -0.01 12.89
CA ASP A 16 17.76 -1.46 13.12
C ASP A 16 17.09 -2.14 11.93
N LEU A 17 17.87 -2.29 10.85
CA LEU A 17 17.38 -2.88 9.60
C LEU A 17 17.13 -4.38 9.73
N GLU A 18 17.83 -5.08 10.62
CA GLU A 18 17.64 -6.51 10.83
C GLU A 18 16.30 -6.81 11.50
N LEU A 19 15.95 -6.06 12.56
CA LEU A 19 14.62 -6.18 13.17
C LEU A 19 13.51 -5.78 12.19
N ALA A 20 13.73 -4.73 11.40
CA ALA A 20 12.78 -4.32 10.38
C ALA A 20 12.56 -5.44 9.33
N ASP A 21 13.65 -6.01 8.81
CA ASP A 21 13.60 -7.08 7.81
C ASP A 21 12.94 -8.33 8.37
N ARG A 22 13.19 -8.72 9.63
CA ARG A 22 12.49 -9.84 10.29
C ARG A 22 10.97 -9.65 10.33
N ARG A 23 10.48 -8.42 10.50
CA ARG A 23 9.04 -8.14 10.49
C ARG A 23 8.44 -8.23 9.10
N VAL A 24 9.17 -7.78 8.08
CA VAL A 24 8.76 -7.93 6.68
C VAL A 24 8.74 -9.41 6.32
N GLN A 25 9.76 -10.17 6.71
CA GLN A 25 9.80 -11.62 6.51
C GLN A 25 8.60 -12.31 7.18
N ARG A 26 8.24 -11.92 8.39
CA ARG A 26 7.05 -12.45 9.06
C ARG A 26 5.76 -12.09 8.33
N THR A 27 5.68 -10.88 7.77
CA THR A 27 4.54 -10.45 6.94
C THR A 27 4.43 -11.32 5.68
N ARG A 28 5.55 -11.60 5.01
CA ARG A 28 5.59 -12.53 3.87
C ARG A 28 5.13 -13.94 4.23
N GLN A 29 5.60 -14.47 5.37
CA GLN A 29 5.16 -15.78 5.86
C GLN A 29 3.65 -15.82 6.15
N ILE A 30 3.07 -14.72 6.63
CA ILE A 30 1.61 -14.63 6.84
C ILE A 30 0.89 -14.65 5.49
N ILE A 31 1.37 -13.90 4.51
CA ILE A 31 0.81 -13.92 3.14
C ILE A 31 0.90 -15.33 2.55
N GLU A 32 2.05 -16.00 2.67
CA GLU A 32 2.24 -17.36 2.19
C GLU A 32 1.35 -18.38 2.90
N TYR A 33 1.20 -18.26 4.23
CA TYR A 33 0.37 -19.18 5.02
C TYR A 33 -1.12 -19.09 4.67
N TYR A 34 -1.64 -17.87 4.48
CA TYR A 34 -3.06 -17.66 4.16
C TYR A 34 -3.36 -17.72 2.67
N ASP A 35 -2.33 -17.71 1.81
CA ASP A 35 -2.41 -17.69 0.34
C ASP A 35 -3.56 -16.83 -0.21
N PRO A 36 -3.62 -15.53 0.12
CA PRO A 36 -4.73 -14.69 -0.30
C PRO A 36 -4.72 -14.51 -1.81
N ALA A 37 -5.90 -14.45 -2.42
CA ALA A 37 -6.04 -14.16 -3.86
C ALA A 37 -5.28 -12.89 -4.27
N TYR A 38 -5.33 -11.86 -3.42
CA TYR A 38 -4.57 -10.61 -3.59
C TYR A 38 -3.95 -10.15 -2.28
N TYR A 39 -2.73 -9.61 -2.36
CA TYR A 39 -2.08 -8.91 -1.24
C TYR A 39 -1.57 -7.53 -1.67
N PHE A 40 -1.44 -6.63 -0.70
CA PHE A 40 -0.81 -5.32 -0.88
C PHE A 40 0.12 -5.03 0.28
N ILE A 41 1.40 -4.80 0.00
CA ILE A 41 2.38 -4.33 0.97
C ILE A 41 2.65 -2.86 0.67
N GLU A 42 2.31 -1.97 1.59
CA GLU A 42 2.57 -0.52 1.48
C GLU A 42 3.81 -0.14 2.29
N ASN A 43 4.71 0.60 1.66
CA ASN A 43 5.77 1.29 2.39
C ASN A 43 6.14 2.58 1.65
N PRO A 44 6.55 3.66 2.35
CA PRO A 44 7.16 4.81 1.69
C PRO A 44 8.29 4.38 0.74
N ALA A 45 8.44 5.05 -0.40
CA ALA A 45 9.43 4.67 -1.42
C ALA A 45 10.85 4.55 -0.85
N GLY A 46 11.17 5.39 0.15
CA GLY A 46 12.46 5.38 0.84
C GLY A 46 13.57 6.00 -0.03
N ASP A 47 14.81 5.82 0.40
CA ASP A 47 15.99 6.20 -0.39
C ASP A 47 16.71 4.94 -0.93
N ALA A 48 17.67 5.16 -1.82
CA ALA A 48 18.45 4.08 -2.43
C ALA A 48 19.45 3.39 -1.48
N LEU A 49 19.63 3.90 -0.25
CA LEU A 49 20.60 3.35 0.70
C LEU A 49 19.95 2.29 1.60
N ARG A 50 18.72 2.55 2.05
CA ARG A 50 18.04 1.70 3.04
C ARG A 50 16.52 1.61 2.87
N GLY A 51 15.97 2.14 1.78
CA GLY A 51 14.55 1.96 1.48
C GLY A 51 14.19 0.47 1.41
N LEU A 52 12.97 0.11 1.77
CA LEU A 52 12.54 -1.30 1.78
C LEU A 52 12.75 -1.98 0.41
N HIS A 53 12.62 -1.24 -0.68
CA HIS A 53 12.85 -1.73 -2.04
C HIS A 53 14.29 -2.19 -2.33
N THR A 54 15.27 -1.78 -1.53
CA THR A 54 16.67 -2.20 -1.69
C THR A 54 17.04 -3.41 -0.82
N ARG A 55 16.10 -3.90 0.00
CA ARG A 55 16.36 -4.96 0.97
C ARG A 55 16.19 -6.34 0.33
N GLU A 56 17.09 -7.25 0.71
CA GLU A 56 17.05 -8.66 0.30
C GLU A 56 15.72 -9.34 0.64
N VAL A 57 15.08 -8.95 1.75
CA VAL A 57 13.78 -9.47 2.18
C VAL A 57 12.64 -9.21 1.18
N MET A 58 12.83 -8.32 0.20
CA MET A 58 11.86 -8.06 -0.87
C MET A 58 12.16 -8.83 -2.16
N LYS A 59 13.29 -9.54 -2.25
CA LYS A 59 13.62 -10.34 -3.44
C LYS A 59 12.56 -11.41 -3.71
N GLY A 60 12.29 -11.62 -4.99
CA GLY A 60 11.28 -12.55 -5.49
C GLY A 60 9.86 -12.01 -5.49
N LEU A 61 9.62 -10.80 -4.98
CA LEU A 61 8.34 -10.10 -5.16
C LEU A 61 8.36 -9.33 -6.49
N PRO A 62 7.19 -9.04 -7.09
CA PRO A 62 7.09 -8.14 -8.23
C PRO A 62 7.70 -6.76 -7.94
N GLU A 63 8.14 -6.07 -8.99
CA GLU A 63 8.57 -4.67 -8.87
C GLU A 63 7.43 -3.82 -8.27
N PRO A 64 7.73 -2.93 -7.30
CA PRO A 64 6.69 -2.15 -6.65
C PRO A 64 6.07 -1.12 -7.60
N LEU A 65 4.76 -0.99 -7.50
CA LEU A 65 4.03 0.13 -8.11
C LEU A 65 4.33 1.41 -7.33
N VAL A 66 4.55 2.52 -8.04
CA VAL A 66 4.89 3.81 -7.44
C VAL A 66 3.68 4.74 -7.44
N THR A 67 3.32 5.25 -6.27
CA THR A 67 2.21 6.19 -6.09
C THR A 67 2.62 7.39 -5.22
N THR A 68 1.80 8.44 -5.22
CA THR A 68 1.98 9.58 -4.31
C THR A 68 0.66 9.96 -3.65
N TYR A 69 0.63 10.03 -2.32
CA TYR A 69 -0.60 10.29 -1.57
C TYR A 69 -1.31 11.61 -1.91
N CYS A 70 -0.61 12.64 -2.40
CA CYS A 70 -1.24 13.91 -2.76
C CYS A 70 -2.22 13.80 -3.94
N LYS A 71 -2.09 12.76 -4.77
CA LYS A 71 -3.09 12.42 -5.80
C LYS A 71 -4.34 11.74 -5.24
N TYR A 72 -4.29 11.36 -3.96
CA TYR A 72 -5.33 10.69 -3.20
C TYR A 72 -5.86 11.56 -2.05
N GLY A 73 -5.60 12.87 -2.10
CA GLY A 73 -6.24 13.87 -1.23
C GLY A 73 -5.43 14.33 -0.02
N THR A 74 -4.16 13.93 0.13
CA THR A 74 -3.32 14.51 1.20
C THR A 74 -2.77 15.89 0.83
N PRO A 75 -2.62 16.82 1.79
CA PRO A 75 -2.06 18.15 1.54
C PRO A 75 -0.54 18.14 1.31
N TYR A 76 0.10 16.99 1.58
CA TYR A 76 1.53 16.75 1.36
C TYR A 76 1.75 15.66 0.32
N MET A 77 2.90 15.70 -0.33
CA MET A 77 3.38 14.60 -1.18
C MET A 77 4.12 13.56 -0.33
N LYS A 78 3.72 12.30 -0.49
CA LYS A 78 4.41 11.15 0.09
C LYS A 78 4.54 10.07 -0.98
N PRO A 79 5.72 9.92 -1.60
CA PRO A 79 6.01 8.82 -2.52
C PRO A 79 5.96 7.49 -1.76
N THR A 80 5.20 6.54 -2.30
CA THR A 80 4.92 5.25 -1.68
C THR A 80 5.08 4.15 -2.73
N HIS A 81 5.66 3.03 -2.31
CA HIS A 81 5.70 1.78 -3.04
C HIS A 81 4.58 0.85 -2.57
N ILE A 82 3.95 0.19 -3.53
CA ILE A 82 2.95 -0.86 -3.31
C ILE A 82 3.46 -2.14 -3.98
N TRP A 83 3.80 -3.17 -3.20
CA TRP A 83 4.03 -4.52 -3.74
C TRP A 83 2.73 -5.30 -3.72
N THR A 84 2.40 -5.95 -4.82
CA THR A 84 1.17 -6.71 -4.96
C THR A 84 1.32 -7.79 -6.03
N ASN A 85 0.57 -8.88 -5.89
CA ASN A 85 0.34 -9.85 -6.97
C ASN A 85 -0.85 -9.48 -7.87
N ALA A 86 -1.58 -8.41 -7.56
CA ALA A 86 -2.72 -7.96 -8.34
C ALA A 86 -2.26 -7.28 -9.63
N VAL A 87 -2.95 -7.60 -10.73
CA VAL A 87 -2.86 -6.83 -11.98
C VAL A 87 -3.94 -5.75 -11.94
N LEU A 88 -3.52 -4.50 -11.84
CA LEU A 88 -4.45 -3.37 -11.82
C LEU A 88 -4.89 -3.02 -13.24
N SER A 89 -6.19 -2.77 -13.40
CA SER A 89 -6.77 -2.34 -14.69
C SER A 89 -6.35 -0.91 -15.06
N VAL A 90 -6.23 -0.05 -14.05
CA VAL A 90 -5.73 1.33 -14.16
C VAL A 90 -4.45 1.51 -13.34
N PRO A 91 -3.44 2.25 -13.84
CA PRO A 91 -2.23 2.54 -13.08
C PRO A 91 -2.48 3.44 -11.85
N LEU A 92 -1.70 3.24 -10.80
CA LEU A 92 -1.73 4.13 -9.63
C LEU A 92 -1.37 5.57 -9.99
N LEU A 93 -2.06 6.50 -9.35
CA LEU A 93 -1.86 7.92 -9.59
C LEU A 93 -0.55 8.38 -8.96
N ARG A 94 0.23 9.13 -9.75
CA ARG A 94 1.50 9.72 -9.32
C ARG A 94 1.55 11.20 -9.67
N CYS A 95 1.94 12.01 -8.69
CA CYS A 95 2.24 13.42 -8.84
C CYS A 95 3.64 13.55 -9.46
N THR A 96 3.69 14.05 -10.68
CA THR A 96 4.92 14.38 -11.40
C THR A 96 4.83 15.82 -11.91
N SER A 97 5.87 16.29 -12.61
CA SER A 97 5.80 17.62 -13.24
C SER A 97 4.82 17.66 -14.42
N SER A 98 4.63 16.56 -15.15
CA SER A 98 3.64 16.46 -16.24
C SER A 98 2.24 16.09 -15.73
N THR A 99 2.14 15.43 -14.58
CA THR A 99 0.88 15.01 -13.96
C THR A 99 0.75 15.54 -12.52
N PRO A 100 0.73 16.85 -12.28
CA PRO A 100 0.71 17.41 -10.92
C PRO A 100 -0.63 17.13 -10.21
N CYS A 101 -0.61 17.03 -8.87
CA CYS A 101 -1.84 17.09 -8.07
C CYS A 101 -2.42 18.52 -8.09
N PRO A 102 -3.69 18.73 -7.72
CA PRO A 102 -4.32 20.06 -7.76
C PRO A 102 -3.53 21.14 -7.02
N ALA A 103 -3.06 20.84 -5.81
CA ALA A 103 -2.25 21.77 -5.02
C ALA A 103 -0.98 22.23 -5.76
N ARG A 104 -0.24 21.28 -6.36
CA ARG A 104 0.97 21.57 -7.14
C ARG A 104 0.66 22.27 -8.46
N ALA A 105 -0.45 21.95 -9.10
CA ALA A 105 -0.88 22.59 -10.35
C ALA A 105 -1.22 24.07 -10.14
N ILE A 106 -1.85 24.41 -9.01
CA ILE A 106 -2.29 25.78 -8.70
C ILE A 106 -1.14 26.61 -8.11
N THR A 107 -0.41 26.06 -7.14
CA THR A 107 0.54 26.85 -6.33
C THR A 107 2.01 26.59 -6.68
N GLY A 108 2.28 25.61 -7.56
CA GLY A 108 3.63 25.13 -7.85
C GLY A 108 4.26 24.27 -6.75
N LYS A 109 3.66 24.19 -5.55
CA LYS A 109 4.17 23.45 -4.40
C LYS A 109 3.08 22.69 -3.65
N HIS A 110 3.47 21.87 -2.68
CA HIS A 110 2.53 21.28 -1.73
C HIS A 110 2.45 22.19 -0.51
N GLU A 111 1.26 22.33 0.07
CA GLU A 111 1.03 23.20 1.23
C GLU A 111 1.81 22.70 2.45
N ASN A 112 1.82 21.37 2.62
CA ASN A 112 2.49 20.71 3.72
C ASN A 112 3.58 19.75 3.26
N THR A 113 4.52 19.47 4.16
CA THR A 113 5.47 18.36 4.01
C THR A 113 4.97 17.13 4.74
N SER A 114 5.42 15.95 4.30
CA SER A 114 5.16 14.69 5.02
C SER A 114 6.10 14.53 6.22
N GLN A 115 6.31 15.62 6.98
CA GLN A 115 7.17 15.68 8.16
C GLN A 115 6.42 16.36 9.30
N GLU A 116 6.89 16.17 10.53
CA GLU A 116 6.32 16.85 11.70
C GLU A 116 6.60 18.35 11.65
N SER A 117 7.82 18.70 11.25
CA SER A 117 8.37 20.05 11.26
C SER A 117 8.19 20.78 9.94
N VAL A 118 8.30 22.12 10.00
CA VAL A 118 8.41 22.98 8.82
C VAL A 118 9.67 22.60 8.03
N SER A 119 9.57 22.56 6.70
CA SER A 119 10.73 22.31 5.86
C SER A 119 11.68 23.50 5.82
N ALA A 120 12.93 23.26 5.42
CA ALA A 120 13.89 24.32 5.14
C ALA A 120 13.40 25.33 4.08
N SER A 121 12.48 24.90 3.20
CA SER A 121 11.81 25.75 2.19
C SER A 121 10.56 26.49 2.70
N GLY A 122 10.29 26.45 4.01
CA GLY A 122 9.18 27.16 4.64
C GLY A 122 7.80 26.51 4.48
N SER A 123 7.71 25.28 3.95
CA SER A 123 6.44 24.55 3.85
C SER A 123 6.06 23.96 5.21
N ARG A 124 4.79 24.07 5.60
CA ARG A 124 4.34 23.68 6.94
C ARG A 124 4.47 22.16 7.14
N GLY A 125 4.97 21.73 8.29
CA GLY A 125 4.85 20.32 8.70
C GLY A 125 3.41 19.96 9.02
N MET A 126 3.13 18.68 9.20
CA MET A 126 1.83 18.17 9.65
C MET A 126 1.69 18.15 11.18
N GLY A 127 2.69 18.62 11.92
CA GLY A 127 2.64 18.78 13.38
C GLY A 127 2.79 17.49 14.19
N SER A 128 2.49 16.32 13.61
CA SER A 128 2.73 15.02 14.25
C SER A 128 3.00 13.89 13.27
N ALA A 129 3.76 12.89 13.71
CA ALA A 129 3.97 11.64 12.99
C ALA A 129 2.65 10.95 12.62
N GLN A 130 1.67 10.94 13.51
CA GLN A 130 0.39 10.26 13.28
C GLN A 130 -0.36 10.86 12.08
N ALA A 131 -0.28 12.18 11.89
CA ALA A 131 -0.91 12.87 10.77
C ALA A 131 -0.31 12.52 9.39
N VAL A 132 0.89 11.91 9.34
CA VAL A 132 1.56 11.54 8.07
C VAL A 132 1.59 10.03 7.80
N TYR A 133 1.18 9.20 8.77
CA TYR A 133 1.14 7.75 8.61
C TYR A 133 -0.19 7.21 8.09
N ALA A 134 -1.27 7.99 8.13
CA ALA A 134 -2.55 7.55 7.58
C ALA A 134 -2.46 7.30 6.07
N ILE A 135 -2.90 6.13 5.64
CA ILE A 135 -3.12 5.81 4.23
C ILE A 135 -4.37 6.60 3.78
N PRO A 136 -4.32 7.36 2.68
CA PRO A 136 -5.48 8.15 2.23
C PRO A 136 -6.59 7.19 1.79
N ARG A 137 -7.83 7.41 2.24
CA ARG A 137 -8.95 6.46 2.01
C ARG A 137 -9.20 6.13 0.53
N SER A 138 -8.95 7.07 -0.37
CA SER A 138 -9.14 6.86 -1.81
C SER A 138 -8.09 5.94 -2.43
N LEU A 139 -6.93 5.73 -1.80
CA LEU A 139 -5.90 4.82 -2.32
C LEU A 139 -6.33 3.35 -2.20
N PRO A 140 -6.73 2.83 -1.02
CA PRO A 140 -7.30 1.49 -0.92
C PRO A 140 -8.53 1.33 -1.82
N HIS A 141 -9.41 2.32 -1.90
CA HIS A 141 -10.57 2.27 -2.80
C HIS A 141 -10.16 2.08 -4.27
N HIS A 142 -9.17 2.84 -4.76
CA HIS A 142 -8.61 2.64 -6.09
C HIS A 142 -8.04 1.23 -6.23
N LEU A 143 -7.19 0.78 -5.29
CA LEU A 143 -6.59 -0.56 -5.35
C LEU A 143 -7.65 -1.66 -5.46
N PHE A 144 -8.72 -1.60 -4.66
CA PHE A 144 -9.77 -2.62 -4.64
C PHE A 144 -10.71 -2.54 -5.85
N CYS A 145 -11.04 -1.35 -6.36
CA CYS A 145 -11.88 -1.22 -7.55
C CYS A 145 -11.16 -1.65 -8.83
N GLU A 146 -9.84 -1.49 -8.86
CA GLU A 146 -9.03 -1.84 -10.03
C GLU A 146 -8.54 -3.30 -10.02
N LEU A 147 -8.95 -4.08 -9.01
CA LEU A 147 -8.74 -5.52 -9.02
C LEU A 147 -9.52 -6.12 -10.19
N LYS A 148 -8.80 -6.77 -11.11
CA LYS A 148 -9.45 -7.71 -12.03
C LYS A 148 -9.91 -8.93 -11.22
N LEU A 149 -11.13 -8.87 -10.69
CA LEU A 149 -11.85 -10.03 -10.17
C LEU A 149 -12.07 -10.98 -11.37
N GLY A 150 -11.18 -11.94 -11.58
CA GLY A 150 -11.32 -12.83 -12.73
C GLY A 150 -10.26 -13.93 -12.93
N ASP A 151 -9.04 -13.79 -12.42
CA ASP A 151 -7.97 -14.67 -12.92
C ASP A 151 -7.49 -15.78 -11.96
N ARG A 152 -8.09 -15.94 -10.77
CA ARG A 152 -7.66 -16.97 -9.80
C ARG A 152 -8.77 -17.58 -8.95
N MET A 153 -9.87 -17.98 -9.56
CA MET A 153 -10.63 -19.09 -8.97
C MET A 153 -10.26 -20.33 -9.77
N SER A 154 -9.62 -21.32 -9.14
CA SER A 154 -9.54 -22.64 -9.77
C SER A 154 -10.97 -23.12 -10.02
N GLU A 155 -11.18 -23.94 -11.05
CA GLU A 155 -12.48 -24.56 -11.29
C GLU A 155 -12.99 -25.29 -10.04
N GLU A 156 -12.07 -25.85 -9.25
CA GLU A 156 -12.33 -26.47 -7.94
C GLU A 156 -12.84 -25.47 -6.89
N SER A 157 -12.33 -24.24 -6.87
CA SER A 157 -12.79 -23.18 -5.95
C SER A 157 -14.18 -22.70 -6.35
N VAL A 158 -14.47 -22.60 -7.65
CA VAL A 158 -15.81 -22.26 -8.14
C VAL A 158 -16.79 -23.38 -7.81
N ALA A 159 -16.40 -24.64 -8.05
CA ALA A 159 -17.21 -25.81 -7.71
C ALA A 159 -17.51 -25.86 -6.20
N ALA A 160 -16.51 -25.62 -5.33
CA ALA A 160 -16.71 -25.62 -3.88
C ALA A 160 -17.69 -24.52 -3.41
N VAL A 161 -17.67 -23.34 -4.03
CA VAL A 161 -18.62 -22.27 -3.72
C VAL A 161 -20.03 -22.60 -4.22
N VAL A 162 -20.15 -23.17 -5.43
CA VAL A 162 -21.44 -23.61 -6.00
C VAL A 162 -22.05 -24.75 -5.17
N ASP A 163 -21.24 -25.72 -4.74
CA ASP A 163 -21.67 -26.82 -3.87
C ASP A 163 -22.12 -26.29 -2.51
N LEU A 164 -21.38 -25.35 -1.90
CA LEU A 164 -21.77 -24.74 -0.64
C LEU A 164 -23.10 -23.98 -0.75
N ILE A 165 -23.30 -23.22 -1.83
CA ILE A 165 -24.57 -22.53 -2.09
C ILE A 165 -25.71 -23.54 -2.28
N SER A 166 -25.46 -24.63 -2.99
CA SER A 166 -26.47 -25.68 -3.23
C SER A 166 -26.85 -26.40 -1.94
N VAL A 167 -25.89 -26.66 -1.04
CA VAL A 167 -26.16 -27.24 0.29
C VAL A 167 -26.97 -26.27 1.15
N LEU A 168 -26.60 -25.00 1.18
CA LEU A 168 -27.30 -23.99 1.99
C LEU A 168 -28.73 -23.75 1.48
N THR A 169 -28.95 -23.77 0.17
CA THR A 169 -30.28 -23.61 -0.42
C THR A 169 -31.15 -24.85 -0.25
N ALA A 170 -30.58 -26.05 -0.27
CA ALA A 170 -31.32 -27.29 0.02
C ALA A 170 -31.79 -27.39 1.48
N GLN A 171 -31.08 -26.76 2.43
CA GLN A 171 -31.47 -26.74 3.84
C GLN A 171 -32.63 -25.78 4.13
N GLU A 172 -32.81 -24.72 3.33
CA GLU A 172 -33.93 -23.80 3.49
C GLU A 172 -35.27 -24.38 3.02
N ASP A 173 -35.24 -25.40 2.14
CA ASP A 173 -36.44 -26.08 1.64
C ASP A 173 -36.95 -27.20 2.58
N GLU A 174 -36.09 -27.79 3.42
CA GLU A 174 -36.49 -28.82 4.40
C GLU A 174 -37.07 -28.25 5.71
N ASP A 175 -36.74 -27.00 6.06
CA ASP A 175 -37.25 -26.32 7.27
C ASP A 175 -38.56 -25.53 7.02
N ALA A 176 -39.10 -25.58 5.80
CA ALA A 176 -40.30 -24.87 5.37
C ALA A 176 -41.58 -25.74 5.26
N GLU A 177 -41.53 -27.01 5.70
CA GLU A 177 -42.67 -27.96 5.76
C GLU A 177 -43.06 -28.30 7.21
#